data_AF-A0A3D2J981-F1
#
_entry.id   AF-A0A3D2J981-F1
#
_cell.length_a   1.000
_cell.length_b   1.000
_cell.length_c   1.000
_cell.angle_alpha   90.00
_cell.angle_beta   90.00
_cell.angle_gamma   90.00
#
_symmetry.space_group_name_H-M   'P 1'
#
loop_
_entity.id
_entity.type
_entity.pdbx_description
1 polymer ?
#
loop_
_entity_poly.entity_id
_entity_poly.type
_entity_poly.pdbx_seq_one_letter_code
_entity_poly.pdbx_strand_id
1 'polypeptide(L)' 'MLALFRQRNFSLLWIGNFISMMGDWILLVALPFYVFLRTGSALASGAMFIVEVIPTLLLGSVAGVFVDRWSRK' A
#
# COMPACT_ATOMS: atom_id res chain seq x y z
N MET A 1 19.94 17.04 6.54
CA MET A 1 19.02 15.96 6.13
C MET A 1 19.57 14.56 6.41
N LEU A 2 20.80 14.22 6.00
CA LEU A 2 21.39 12.89 6.25
C LEU A 2 21.64 12.54 7.73
N ALA A 3 21.71 13.54 8.63
CA ALA A 3 21.93 13.33 10.05
C ALA A 3 20.82 12.51 10.74
N LEU A 4 19.60 12.49 10.20
CA LEU A 4 18.47 11.71 10.74
C LEU A 4 18.71 10.20 10.64
N PHE A 5 19.46 9.74 9.63
CA PHE A 5 19.82 8.33 9.47
C PHE A 5 20.85 7.81 10.50
N ARG A 6 21.36 8.69 11.37
CA ARG A 6 22.19 8.27 12.52
C ARG A 6 21.34 7.70 13.66
N GLN A 7 20.03 8.01 13.70
CA GLN A 7 19.09 7.43 14.65
C GLN A 7 18.70 6.03 14.18
N ARG A 8 19.20 4.98 14.84
CA ARG A 8 19.00 3.57 14.42
C ARG A 8 17.52 3.23 14.18
N ASN A 9 16.64 3.61 15.10
CA ASN A 9 15.20 3.32 14.99
C ASN A 9 14.57 4.00 13.78
N PHE A 10 14.93 5.27 13.52
CA PHE A 10 14.46 5.98 12.34
C PHE A 10 14.94 5.32 11.04
N SER A 11 16.21 4.93 10.97
CA SER A 11 16.78 4.29 9.79
C SER A 11 16.11 2.95 9.48
N LEU A 12 15.83 2.14 10.51
CA LEU A 12 15.10 0.88 10.34
C LEU A 12 13.67 1.11 9.84
N LEU A 13 12.95 2.08 10.43
CA LEU A 13 11.60 2.44 9.98
C LEU A 13 11.61 2.96 8.54
N TRP A 14 12.59 3.80 8.20
CA TRP A 14 12.67 4.40 6.87
C TRP A 14 12.96 3.35 5.80
N ILE A 15 13.94 2.46 6.02
CA ILE A 15 14.27 1.39 5.07
C ILE A 15 13.11 0.39 4.96
N GLY A 16 12.50 0.00 6.07
CA GLY A 16 11.35 -0.90 6.06
C GLY A 16 10.17 -0.32 5.30
N ASN A 17 9.86 0.96 5.52
CA ASN A 17 8.82 1.67 4.78
C ASN A 17 9.18 1.77 3.29
N PHE A 18 10.42 2.14 2.96
CA PHE A 18 10.88 2.22 1.58
C PHE A 18 10.69 0.90 0.82
N ILE A 19 11.12 -0.23 1.39
CA ILE A 19 10.94 -1.55 0.78
C ILE A 19 9.45 -1.89 0.64
N SER A 20 8.64 -1.61 1.67
CA SER A 20 7.20 -1.89 1.65
C SER A 20 6.51 -1.10 0.54
N MET A 21 6.78 0.21 0.45
CA MET A 21 6.23 1.07 -0.61
C MET A 21 6.63 0.57 -1.99
N MET A 22 7.88 0.15 -2.19
CA MET A 22 8.29 -0.43 -3.47
C MET A 22 7.50 -1.70 -3.81
N GLY A 23 7.25 -2.56 -2.82
CA GLY A 23 6.40 -3.74 -2.98
C GLY A 23 4.98 -3.39 -3.40
N ASP A 24 4.38 -2.39 -2.77
CA ASP A 24 3.03 -1.92 -3.09
C ASP A 24 2.94 -1.43 -4.55
N TRP A 25 3.91 -0.62 -5.01
CA TRP A 25 3.95 -0.14 -6.40
C TRP A 25 4.15 -1.26 -7.41
N ILE A 26 4.93 -2.30 -7.07
CA ILE A 26 5.08 -3.48 -7.92
C ILE A 26 3.75 -4.24 -8.01
N LEU A 27 3.09 -4.46 -6.88
CA LEU A 27 1.83 -5.21 -6.82
C LEU A 27 0.69 -4.49 -7.54
N LEU A 28 0.64 -3.16 -7.48
CA LEU A 28 -0.33 -2.33 -8.18
C LEU A 28 -0.38 -2.62 -9.69
N VAL A 29 0.76 -2.99 -10.29
CA VAL A 29 0.84 -3.34 -11.72
C VAL A 29 0.81 -4.86 -11.92
N ALA A 30 1.51 -5.60 -11.06
CA ALA A 30 1.67 -7.04 -11.19
C ALA A 30 0.34 -7.80 -11.02
N LEU A 31 -0.54 -7.38 -10.12
CA LEU A 31 -1.80 -8.07 -9.85
C LEU A 31 -2.80 -7.95 -11.03
N PRO A 32 -3.11 -6.76 -11.57
CA PRO A 32 -3.96 -6.63 -12.76
C PRO A 32 -3.38 -7.38 -13.97
N PHE A 33 -2.05 -7.34 -14.14
CA PHE A 33 -1.36 -8.06 -15.21
C PHE A 33 -1.46 -9.57 -15.02
N TYR A 34 -1.30 -10.07 -13.80
CA TYR A 34 -1.49 -11.47 -13.47
C TYR A 34 -2.93 -11.92 -13.75
N VAL A 35 -3.93 -11.13 -13.35
CA VAL A 35 -5.34 -11.39 -13.67
C VAL A 35 -5.55 -11.46 -15.19
N PHE A 36 -4.91 -10.56 -15.95
CA PHE A 36 -4.98 -10.59 -17.40
C PHE A 36 -4.39 -11.88 -17.97
N LEU A 37 -3.20 -12.30 -17.51
CA LEU A 37 -2.56 -13.54 -17.96
C LEU A 37 -3.40 -14.79 -17.65
N ARG A 38 -4.18 -14.78 -16.57
CA ARG A 38 -5.02 -15.92 -16.17
C ARG A 38 -6.39 -15.94 -16.85
N THR A 39 -6.95 -14.78 -17.15
CA THR A 39 -8.33 -14.67 -17.66
C THR A 39 -8.42 -14.27 -19.13
N GLY A 40 -7.37 -13.66 -19.69
CA GLY A 40 -7.37 -13.01 -21.00
C GLY A 40 -8.26 -11.76 -21.08
N SER A 41 -8.87 -11.32 -19.97
CA SER A 41 -9.89 -10.28 -19.96
C SER A 41 -9.37 -8.96 -19.39
N ALA A 42 -9.33 -7.93 -20.23
CA ALA A 42 -8.99 -6.57 -19.81
C ALA A 42 -10.03 -6.00 -18.81
N LEU A 43 -11.29 -6.42 -18.93
CA LEU A 43 -12.35 -6.01 -18.01
C LEU A 43 -12.13 -6.59 -16.60
N ALA A 44 -11.69 -7.84 -16.50
CA ALA A 44 -11.36 -8.46 -15.21
C ALA A 44 -10.16 -7.78 -14.54
N SER A 45 -9.13 -7.40 -15.32
CA SER A 45 -8.00 -6.61 -14.81
C SER A 45 -8.41 -5.21 -14.35
N GLY A 46 -9.27 -4.52 -15.10
CA GLY A 46 -9.83 -3.24 -14.67
C GLY A 46 -10.68 -3.35 -13.40
N ALA A 47 -11.48 -4.40 -13.27
CA ALA A 47 -12.25 -4.67 -12.06
C ALA A 47 -11.34 -4.95 -10.84
N MET A 48 -10.19 -5.62 -11.04
CA MET A 48 -9.23 -5.85 -9.96
C MET A 48 -8.69 -4.53 -9.39
N PHE A 49 -8.35 -3.54 -10.23
CA PHE A 49 -7.97 -2.20 -9.76
C PHE A 49 -9.07 -1.54 -8.94
N ILE A 50 -10.33 -1.67 -9.35
CA ILE A 50 -11.46 -1.10 -8.63
C ILE A 50 -11.59 -1.74 -7.24
N VAL A 51 -11.40 -3.07 -7.14
CA VAL A 51 -11.41 -3.81 -5.87
C VAL A 51 -10.27 -3.39 -4.95
N GLU A 52 -9.11 -2.98 -5.49
CA GLU A 52 -8.00 -2.45 -4.70
C GLU A 52 -8.30 -1.08 -4.08
N VAL A 53 -8.99 -0.21 -4.82
CA VAL A 53 -9.24 1.18 -4.40
C VAL A 53 -10.47 1.32 -3.50
N ILE A 54 -11.55 0.58 -3.78
CA ILE A 54 -12.84 0.72 -3.06
C ILE A 54 -12.69 0.60 -1.54
N PRO A 55 -12.01 -0.41 -0.97
CA PRO A 55 -11.91 -0.57 0.48
C PRO A 55 -11.24 0.63 1.12
N THR A 56 -10.17 1.15 0.52
CA THR A 56 -9.47 2.33 1.02
C THR A 56 -10.36 3.57 0.99
N LEU A 57 -11.16 3.71 -0.06
CA LEU A 57 -12.07 4.85 -0.24
C LEU A 57 -13.24 4.81 0.77
N LEU A 58 -13.79 3.62 1.03
CA LEU A 58 -14.91 3.44 1.96
C LEU A 58 -14.49 3.40 3.43
N LEU A 59 -13.37 2.74 3.71
CA LEU A 59 -12.91 2.48 5.08
C LEU A 59 -11.84 3.47 5.55
N GLY A 60 -11.27 4.30 4.67
CA GLY A 60 -10.22 5.25 5.05
C GLY A 60 -10.67 6.27 6.10
N SER A 61 -11.91 6.77 6.00
CA SER A 61 -12.50 7.68 6.99
C SER A 61 -12.72 7.00 8.34
N VAL A 62 -13.20 5.75 8.32
CA VAL A 62 -13.40 4.92 9.51
C VAL A 62 -12.05 4.62 10.17
N ALA A 63 -11.05 4.21 9.38
CA ALA A 63 -9.69 3.97 9.84
C ALA A 63 -9.08 5.21 10.49
N GLY A 64 -9.34 6.41 9.95
CA GLY A 64 -8.92 7.68 10.55
C GLY A 64 -9.45 7.86 11.98
N VAL A 65 -10.73 7.60 12.21
CA VAL A 65 -11.34 7.68 13.56
C VAL A 65 -10.67 6.71 14.54
N PHE A 66 -10.34 5.49 14.10
CA PHE A 66 -9.65 4.53 14.94
C PHE A 66 -8.20 4.93 15.21
N VAL A 67 -7.49 5.43 14.21
CA VAL A 67 -6.10 5.89 14.32
C VAL A 67 -5.97 7.07 15.27
N ASP A 68 -6.92 7.99 15.26
CA ASP A 68 -6.91 9.16 16.15
C ASP A 68 -7.20 8.79 17.61
N ARG A 69 -7.95 7.71 17.84
CA ARG A 69 -8.32 7.22 19.17
C ARG A 69 -7.27 6.28 19.79
N TRP A 70 -6.44 5.64 18.97
CA TRP A 70 -5.44 4.69 19.47
C TRP A 70 -4.10 5.38 19.75
N SER A 71 -3.63 5.30 20.99
CA SER A 71 -2.31 5.78 21.39
C SER A 71 -1.22 4.99 20.65
N ARG A 72 -0.42 5.69 19.85
CA ARG A 72 0.75 5.15 19.17
C ARG A 72 1.88 4.98 20.20
N LYS A 73 2.01 3.80 20.79
CA LYS A 73 3.17 3.39 21.60
C LYS A 73 4.04 2.43 20.82
#